data_AF-A0A7V9ZG16-F1
#
_entry.id   AF-A0A7V9ZG16-F1
#
_cell.length_a   1.000
_cell.length_b   1.000
_cell.length_c   1.000
_cell.angle_alpha   90.00
_cell.angle_beta   90.00
_cell.angle_gamma   90.00
#
_symmetry.space_group_name_H-M   'P 1'
#
loop_
_entity.id
_entity.type
_entity.pdbx_description
1 polymer ?
#
loop_
_entity_poly.entity_id
_entity_poly.type
_entity_poly.pdbx_seq_one_letter_code
_entity_poly.pdbx_strand_id
1 'polypeptide(L)'
;MLQSMRSSAKYIWVFLIIFFVGGFLLAETSGLLGRAPVTTTTAVATVNGEDVLATTWFNALNALEQQATQQTGRSVSLDERRRLGEQAFDQLVNDVLLRQEYRRRGIRVTDEEIAEAARTSPPPQLAQSPELQTDGR
;
A
#
# COMPACT_ATOMS: atom_id res chain seq x y z
N MET A 1 -17.63 -45.90 29.30
CA MET A 1 -18.05 -44.75 28.46
C MET A 1 -17.04 -43.59 28.40
N LEU A 2 -16.19 -43.36 29.42
CA LEU A 2 -15.14 -42.31 29.34
C LEU A 2 -13.91 -42.70 28.50
N GLN A 3 -13.65 -44.00 28.29
CA GLN A 3 -12.51 -44.48 27.52
C GLN A 3 -12.71 -44.38 25.99
N SER A 4 -13.95 -44.45 25.51
CA SER A 4 -14.30 -44.26 24.09
C SER A 4 -14.23 -42.79 23.65
N MET A 5 -14.43 -41.84 24.57
CA MET A 5 -14.19 -40.42 24.30
C MET A 5 -12.69 -40.14 24.13
N ARG A 6 -11.83 -40.75 24.97
CA ARG A 6 -10.37 -40.57 24.87
C ARG A 6 -9.76 -41.20 23.62
N SER A 7 -10.24 -42.36 23.17
CA SER A 7 -9.73 -43.01 21.96
C SER A 7 -10.16 -42.31 20.66
N SER A 8 -11.36 -41.75 20.64
CA SER A 8 -11.90 -41.01 19.49
C SER A 8 -11.38 -39.58 19.42
N ALA A 9 -10.99 -39.00 20.56
CA ALA A 9 -10.45 -37.64 20.65
C ALA A 9 -9.29 -37.39 19.68
N LYS A 10 -8.37 -38.35 19.51
CA LYS A 10 -7.21 -38.18 18.60
C LYS A 10 -7.65 -37.99 17.14
N TYR A 11 -8.66 -38.73 16.69
CA TYR A 11 -9.15 -38.65 15.32
C TYR A 11 -9.95 -37.37 15.10
N ILE A 12 -10.77 -36.99 16.10
CA ILE A 12 -11.50 -35.73 16.09
C ILE A 12 -10.53 -34.54 16.07
N TRP A 13 -9.44 -34.59 16.84
CA TRP A 13 -8.42 -33.54 16.87
C TRP A 13 -7.70 -33.37 15.54
N VAL A 14 -7.28 -34.49 14.92
CA VAL A 14 -6.63 -34.45 13.60
C VAL A 14 -7.59 -33.95 12.53
N PHE A 15 -8.84 -34.42 12.53
CA PHE A 15 -9.86 -33.94 11.60
C PHE A 15 -10.12 -32.43 11.78
N LEU A 16 -10.20 -31.95 13.02
CA LEU A 16 -10.40 -30.54 13.34
C LEU A 16 -9.21 -29.68 12.92
N ILE A 17 -7.97 -30.13 13.09
CA ILE A 17 -6.79 -29.42 12.57
C ILE A 17 -6.86 -29.34 11.05
N ILE A 18 -7.14 -30.45 10.35
CA ILE A 18 -7.17 -30.47 8.89
C ILE A 18 -8.27 -29.56 8.36
N PHE A 19 -9.46 -29.59 8.97
CA PHE A 19 -10.55 -28.69 8.61
C PHE A 19 -10.27 -27.24 8.97
N PHE A 20 -9.60 -26.99 10.09
CA PHE A 20 -9.23 -25.64 10.51
C PHE A 20 -8.16 -25.06 9.60
N VAL A 21 -7.05 -25.76 9.36
CA VAL A 21 -5.96 -25.30 8.50
C VAL A 21 -6.40 -25.29 7.04
N GLY A 22 -7.05 -26.34 6.55
CA GLY A 22 -7.58 -26.41 5.18
C GLY A 22 -8.68 -25.37 4.95
N GLY A 23 -9.61 -25.24 5.88
CA GLY A 23 -10.65 -24.21 5.83
C GLY A 23 -10.08 -22.80 5.94
N PHE A 24 -9.08 -22.57 6.80
CA PHE A 24 -8.41 -21.27 6.93
C PHE A 24 -7.65 -20.89 5.66
N LEU A 25 -6.87 -21.81 5.08
CA LEU A 25 -6.16 -21.58 3.83
C LEU A 25 -7.13 -21.33 2.66
N LEU A 26 -8.21 -22.10 2.56
CA LEU A 26 -9.24 -21.86 1.56
C LEU A 26 -9.98 -20.54 1.80
N ALA A 27 -10.27 -20.18 3.05
CA ALA A 27 -11.02 -18.97 3.37
C ALA A 27 -10.19 -17.67 3.20
N GLU A 28 -8.90 -17.69 3.55
CA GLU A 28 -7.94 -16.62 3.24
C GLU A 28 -7.77 -16.45 1.73
N THR A 29 -7.63 -17.55 0.98
CA THR A 29 -7.34 -17.49 -0.46
C THR A 29 -8.58 -17.23 -1.33
N SER A 30 -9.78 -17.63 -0.89
CA SER A 30 -11.03 -17.52 -1.68
C SER A 30 -11.76 -16.20 -1.52
N GLY A 31 -11.38 -15.36 -0.54
CA GLY A 31 -12.08 -14.09 -0.27
C GLY A 31 -13.49 -14.23 0.32
N LEU A 32 -13.92 -15.45 0.71
CA LEU A 32 -15.26 -15.74 1.24
C LEU A 32 -15.54 -15.14 2.62
N LEU A 33 -14.50 -14.76 3.38
CA LEU A 33 -14.63 -14.25 4.76
C LEU A 33 -15.06 -12.77 4.87
N GLY A 34 -15.48 -12.12 3.79
CA GLY A 34 -16.19 -10.83 3.83
C GLY A 34 -15.39 -9.62 4.34
N ARG A 35 -14.20 -9.82 4.90
CA ARG A 35 -13.12 -8.85 4.79
C ARG A 35 -12.56 -9.04 3.41
N ALA A 36 -13.13 -8.33 2.43
CA ALA A 36 -12.32 -7.99 1.28
C ALA A 36 -11.02 -7.43 1.88
N PRO A 37 -9.86 -8.08 1.66
CA PRO A 37 -8.62 -7.37 1.85
C PRO A 37 -8.81 -6.06 1.08
N VAL A 38 -8.26 -4.96 1.55
CA VAL A 38 -8.02 -3.84 0.64
C VAL A 38 -7.02 -4.39 -0.38
N THR A 39 -7.52 -5.12 -1.37
CA THR A 39 -6.75 -5.65 -2.46
C THR A 39 -6.25 -4.43 -3.20
N THR A 40 -5.11 -4.58 -3.86
CA THR A 40 -4.53 -3.56 -4.76
C THR A 40 -5.48 -3.13 -5.89
N THR A 41 -6.71 -3.63 -5.92
CA THR A 41 -7.74 -3.40 -6.95
C THR A 41 -8.97 -2.63 -6.44
N THR A 42 -9.11 -2.38 -5.12
CA THR A 42 -10.25 -1.59 -4.62
C THR A 42 -10.01 -0.11 -4.89
N ALA A 43 -10.79 0.50 -5.78
CA ALA A 43 -10.76 1.94 -6.05
C ALA A 43 -11.50 2.73 -4.96
N VAL A 44 -10.89 3.82 -4.48
CA VAL A 44 -11.55 4.82 -3.61
C VAL A 44 -12.29 5.85 -4.46
N ALA A 45 -11.79 6.13 -5.66
CA ALA A 45 -12.47 6.96 -6.66
C ALA A 45 -11.96 6.61 -8.07
N THR A 46 -12.74 7.00 -9.08
CA THR A 46 -12.35 6.94 -10.49
C THR A 46 -12.38 8.36 -11.07
N VAL A 47 -11.25 8.80 -11.62
CA VAL A 47 -11.08 10.15 -12.18
C VAL A 47 -10.88 10.03 -13.69
N ASN A 48 -11.89 10.42 -14.47
CA ASN A 48 -11.89 10.32 -15.95
C ASN A 48 -11.50 8.92 -16.49
N GLY A 49 -11.92 7.86 -15.79
CA GLY A 49 -11.62 6.47 -16.16
C GLY A 49 -10.26 5.94 -15.66
N GLU A 50 -9.51 6.72 -14.87
CA GLU A 50 -8.34 6.24 -14.14
C GLU A 50 -8.68 6.05 -12.66
N ASP A 51 -8.44 4.84 -12.16
CA ASP A 51 -8.79 4.46 -10.79
C ASP A 51 -7.72 4.91 -9.79
N VAL A 52 -8.16 5.60 -8.75
CA VAL A 52 -7.36 5.90 -7.56
C VAL A 52 -7.55 4.78 -6.56
N LEU A 53 -6.53 3.94 -6.44
CA LEU A 53 -6.57 2.75 -5.58
C LEU A 53 -6.57 3.12 -4.09
N ALA A 54 -7.31 2.36 -3.29
CA ALA A 54 -7.33 2.50 -1.84
C ALA A 54 -5.94 2.41 -1.23
N THR A 55 -5.10 1.50 -1.73
CA THR A 55 -3.71 1.35 -1.30
C THR A 55 -2.90 2.62 -1.54
N THR A 56 -3.06 3.28 -2.69
CA THR A 56 -2.36 4.53 -2.99
C THR A 56 -2.80 5.67 -2.06
N TRP A 57 -4.10 5.76 -1.79
CA TRP A 57 -4.64 6.73 -0.83
C TRP A 57 -4.14 6.49 0.60
N PHE A 58 -4.15 5.24 1.07
CA PHE A 58 -3.60 4.90 2.39
C PHE A 58 -2.11 5.23 2.50
N ASN A 59 -1.32 4.96 1.47
CA ASN A 59 0.10 5.29 1.46
C ASN A 59 0.34 6.82 1.53
N ALA A 60 -0.42 7.59 0.76
CA ALA A 60 -0.36 9.05 0.77
C ALA A 60 -0.77 9.62 2.14
N LEU A 61 -1.87 9.11 2.73
CA LEU A 61 -2.31 9.49 4.08
C LEU A 61 -1.23 9.19 5.13
N ASN A 62 -0.66 7.98 5.10
CA ASN A 62 0.40 7.60 6.03
C ASN A 62 1.63 8.50 5.92
N ALA A 63 2.01 8.92 4.71
CA ALA A 63 3.11 9.85 4.50
C ALA A 63 2.82 11.23 5.11
N LEU A 64 1.60 11.75 4.90
CA LEU A 64 1.17 13.02 5.49
C LEU A 64 1.08 12.95 7.02
N GLU A 65 0.59 11.85 7.58
CA GLU A 65 0.55 11.63 9.04
C GLU A 65 1.96 11.60 9.64
N GLN A 66 2.89 10.92 8.99
CA GLN A 66 4.29 10.89 9.43
C GLN A 66 4.90 12.28 9.40
N GLN A 67 4.65 13.06 8.35
CA GLN A 67 5.12 14.44 8.24
C GLN A 67 4.51 15.34 9.32
N ALA A 68 3.19 15.26 9.55
CA ALA A 68 2.49 16.04 10.57
C ALA A 68 2.96 15.70 12.00
N THR A 69 3.21 14.42 12.26
CA THR A 69 3.75 13.94 13.54
C THR A 69 5.16 14.47 13.79
N GLN A 70 6.03 14.45 12.76
CA GLN A 70 7.39 14.99 12.84
C GLN A 70 7.40 16.51 13.09
N GLN A 71 6.47 17.25 12.49
CA GLN A 71 6.36 18.70 12.67
C GLN A 71 5.82 19.11 14.05
N THR A 72 4.84 18.37 14.56
CA THR A 72 4.12 18.74 15.79
C THR A 72 4.69 18.05 17.04
N GLY A 73 5.47 16.97 16.87
CA GLY A 73 6.01 16.16 17.97
C GLY A 73 4.96 15.38 18.76
N ARG A 74 3.72 15.30 18.26
CA ARG A 74 2.60 14.56 18.88
C ARG A 74 1.86 13.72 17.84
N SER A 75 1.13 12.72 18.31
CA SER A 75 0.24 11.94 17.46
C SER A 75 -0.90 12.80 16.89
N VAL A 76 -1.29 12.44 15.67
CA VAL A 76 -2.38 13.06 14.92
C VAL A 76 -3.73 12.63 15.53
N SER A 77 -4.61 13.60 15.80
CA SER A 77 -5.98 13.33 16.27
C SER A 77 -6.87 12.78 15.15
N LEU A 78 -8.03 12.22 15.48
CA LEU A 78 -8.96 11.68 14.47
C LEU A 78 -9.46 12.74 13.48
N ASP A 79 -9.69 13.97 13.96
CA ASP A 79 -10.14 15.08 13.10
C ASP A 79 -9.03 15.61 12.20
N GLU A 80 -7.79 15.64 12.70
CA GLU A 80 -6.62 15.96 11.86
C GLU A 80 -6.40 14.88 10.82
N ARG A 81 -6.50 13.61 11.20
CA ARG A 81 -6.38 12.48 10.29
C ARG A 81 -7.40 12.53 9.15
N ARG A 82 -8.66 12.88 9.44
CA ARG A 82 -9.69 13.05 8.39
C ARG A 82 -9.30 14.15 7.41
N ARG A 83 -8.83 15.31 7.90
CA ARG A 83 -8.36 16.41 7.05
C ARG A 83 -7.14 16.03 6.20
N LEU A 84 -6.19 15.30 6.77
CA LEU A 84 -5.05 14.76 6.02
C LEU A 84 -5.51 13.75 4.96
N GLY A 85 -6.56 12.98 5.24
CA GLY A 85 -7.17 12.05 4.28
C GLY A 85 -7.78 12.76 3.07
N GLU A 86 -8.49 13.86 3.30
CA GLU A 86 -9.01 14.74 2.24
C GLU A 86 -7.86 15.35 1.43
N GLN A 87 -6.83 15.88 2.11
CA GLN A 87 -5.64 16.42 1.46
C GLN A 87 -4.92 15.37 0.59
N ALA A 88 -4.74 14.15 1.10
CA ALA A 88 -4.13 13.05 0.35
C ALA A 88 -4.97 12.69 -0.88
N PHE A 89 -6.30 12.69 -0.74
CA PHE A 89 -7.21 12.43 -1.84
C PHE A 89 -7.09 13.50 -2.93
N ASP A 90 -7.15 14.79 -2.56
CA ASP A 90 -7.03 15.90 -3.49
C ASP A 90 -5.68 15.89 -4.23
N GLN A 91 -4.60 15.55 -3.54
CA GLN A 91 -3.28 15.38 -4.16
C GLN A 91 -3.29 14.29 -5.24
N LEU A 92 -3.89 13.14 -4.94
CA LEU A 92 -3.98 12.03 -5.90
C LEU A 92 -4.86 12.37 -7.11
N VAL A 93 -5.99 13.04 -6.89
CA VAL A 93 -6.85 13.50 -7.99
C VAL A 93 -6.09 14.49 -8.88
N ASN A 94 -5.40 15.47 -8.29
CA ASN A 94 -4.62 16.44 -9.05
C ASN A 94 -3.48 15.78 -9.85
N ASP A 95 -2.77 14.82 -9.26
CA ASP A 95 -1.73 14.07 -9.95
C ASP A 95 -2.29 13.30 -11.16
N VAL A 96 -3.43 12.62 -11.00
CA VAL A 96 -4.11 11.93 -12.11
C VAL A 96 -4.46 12.90 -13.23
N LEU A 97 -5.07 14.04 -12.91
CA LEU A 97 -5.44 15.06 -13.89
C LEU A 97 -4.22 15.64 -14.62
N LEU A 98 -3.13 15.93 -13.90
CA LEU A 98 -1.88 16.38 -14.50
C LEU A 98 -1.29 15.32 -15.43
N ARG A 99 -1.22 14.05 -14.98
CA ARG A 99 -0.73 12.94 -15.82
C ARG A 99 -1.57 12.73 -17.07
N GLN A 100 -2.87 12.98 -17.01
CA GLN A 100 -3.75 12.94 -18.19
C GLN A 100 -3.43 14.08 -19.15
N GLU A 101 -3.27 15.31 -18.66
CA GLU A 101 -2.91 16.46 -19.48
C GLU A 101 -1.50 16.35 -20.09
N TYR A 102 -0.52 15.83 -19.36
CA TYR A 102 0.82 15.55 -19.90
C TYR A 102 0.76 14.55 -21.06
N ARG A 103 0.02 13.43 -20.88
CA ARG A 103 -0.19 12.44 -21.95
C ARG A 103 -0.89 13.04 -23.16
N ARG A 104 -1.94 13.84 -22.93
CA ARG A 104 -2.70 14.53 -24.00
C ARG A 104 -1.83 15.51 -24.79
N ARG A 105 -0.89 16.18 -24.12
CA ARG A 105 0.04 17.14 -24.74
C ARG A 105 1.30 16.46 -25.31
N GLY A 106 1.43 15.15 -25.16
CA GLY A 106 2.60 14.40 -25.62
C GLY A 106 3.87 14.68 -24.82
N ILE A 107 3.75 15.25 -23.62
CA ILE A 107 4.89 15.45 -22.71
C ILE A 107 5.25 14.10 -22.13
N ARG A 108 6.47 13.64 -22.43
CA ARG A 108 7.04 12.37 -21.97
C ARG A 108 8.45 12.63 -21.48
N VAL A 109 8.88 11.83 -20.51
CA VAL A 109 10.26 11.85 -20.01
C VAL A 109 11.05 10.81 -20.80
N THR A 110 12.21 11.18 -21.35
CA THR A 110 13.10 10.24 -22.04
C THR A 110 14.15 9.65 -21.11
N ASP A 111 14.77 8.55 -21.53
CA ASP A 111 15.81 7.89 -20.74
C ASP A 111 17.03 8.80 -20.56
N GLU A 112 17.35 9.64 -21.54
CA GLU A 112 18.43 10.63 -21.45
C GLU A 112 18.12 11.70 -20.40
N GLU A 113 16.88 12.18 -20.33
CA GLU A 113 16.46 13.17 -19.32
C GLU A 113 16.51 12.58 -17.91
N ILE A 114 16.13 11.30 -17.75
CA ILE A 114 16.26 10.59 -16.47
C ILE A 114 17.72 10.43 -16.08
N ALA A 115 18.59 10.05 -17.02
CA ALA A 115 20.02 9.90 -16.77
C ALA A 115 20.68 11.22 -16.39
N GLU A 116 20.30 12.33 -17.04
CA GLU A 116 20.79 13.66 -16.72
C GLU A 116 20.26 14.14 -15.35
N ALA A 117 18.98 13.92 -15.06
CA ALA A 117 18.40 14.23 -13.75
C ALA A 117 19.08 13.44 -12.62
N ALA A 118 19.38 12.16 -12.85
CA ALA A 118 20.09 11.32 -11.89
C ALA A 118 21.52 11.81 -11.61
N ARG A 119 22.20 12.39 -12.61
CA ARG A 119 23.55 12.97 -12.44
C ARG A 119 23.53 14.34 -11.75
N THR A 120 22.56 15.18 -12.10
CA THR A 120 22.48 16.57 -11.63
C THR A 120 21.78 16.72 -10.29
N SER A 121 20.84 15.83 -9.98
CA SER A 121 20.04 15.85 -8.75
C SER A 121 19.67 14.42 -8.35
N PRO A 122 20.65 13.59 -7.94
CA PRO A 122 20.40 12.22 -7.53
C PRO A 122 19.46 12.19 -6.31
N PRO A 123 18.47 11.27 -6.30
CA PRO A 123 17.67 11.01 -5.11
C PRO A 123 18.56 10.69 -3.89
N PRO A 124 18.20 11.18 -2.68
CA PRO A 124 19.06 11.02 -1.50
C PRO A 124 19.33 9.56 -1.16
N GLN A 125 18.40 8.64 -1.44
CA GLN A 125 18.62 7.21 -1.21
C GLN A 125 19.69 6.63 -2.14
N LEU A 126 19.76 7.10 -3.39
CA LEU A 126 20.75 6.64 -4.37
C LEU A 126 22.12 7.29 -4.12
N ALA A 127 22.13 8.58 -3.77
CA ALA A 127 23.36 9.29 -3.40
C ALA A 127 24.06 8.68 -2.17
N GLN A 128 23.29 8.11 -1.24
CA GLN A 128 23.82 7.48 -0.03
C GLN A 128 24.22 6.01 -0.24
N SER A 129 23.93 5.42 -1.40
CA SER A 129 24.23 4.00 -1.65
C SER A 129 25.73 3.79 -1.91
N PRO A 130 26.43 2.96 -1.10
CA PRO A 130 27.87 2.75 -1.27
C PRO A 130 28.25 2.13 -2.61
N GLU A 131 27.32 1.40 -3.22
CA GLU A 131 27.50 0.71 -4.52
C GLU A 131 27.41 1.63 -5.73
N LEU A 132 26.83 2.83 -5.59
CA LEU A 132 26.76 3.84 -6.66
C LEU A 132 27.72 5.02 -6.42
N GLN A 133 28.41 5.04 -5.28
CA GLN A 133 29.46 6.00 -4.97
C GLN A 133 30.77 5.59 -5.64
N THR A 134 31.45 6.54 -6.28
CA THR A 134 32.80 6.34 -6.82
C THR A 134 33.76 7.21 -6.00
N ASP A 135 34.78 6.60 -5.39
CA ASP A 135 35.74 7.28 -4.51
C ASP A 135 35.10 7.99 -3.28
N GLY A 136 33.97 7.48 -2.79
CA GLY A 136 33.26 8.04 -1.62
C GLY A 136 32.49 9.33 -1.90
N ARG A 137 32.19 9.59 -3.18
CA ARG A 137 31.30 10.66 -3.65
C ARG A 137 30.32 10.13 -4.70
#